data_AF-A0A252AZ66-F1
#
_entry.id   AF-A0A252AZ66-F1
#
_cell.length_a   1.000
_cell.length_b   1.000
_cell.length_c   1.000
_cell.angle_alpha   90.00
_cell.angle_beta   90.00
_cell.angle_gamma   90.00
#
_symmetry.space_group_name_H-M   'P 1'
#
loop_
_entity.id
_entity.type
_entity.pdbx_description
1 polymer ?
#
loop_
_entity_poly.entity_id
_entity_poly.type
_entity_poly.pdbx_seq_one_letter_code
_entity_poly.pdbx_strand_id
1 'polypeptide(L)'
;MTTHALPVPDLMLSEMTDGWFRSAAFLWMKANHDTLAQALGKKRISWERVCDWFAQLGLTDRSGKTPTQRNARETWYTVRKVVAREKAAQEATRLETLRLEAERESEKAAIQAEIRQRREAKALEKAALRDKMEQVGRDVARRVQAQTETQTIAGVTDHEQPASSDVASQENVPQEQVRVRIGEVARVVRMRTQAPRYGRDRDIPLPPPYVGPRPAGMPEDLPLEALMPLDAPGLDDKGMYDFKQLPGMPRRSFYDNERQWLVDCMAMIKAIPPAERPPALKAMGPWLATRLGPSYRG
;
A
#
# COMPACT_ATOMS: atom_id res chain seq x y z
N MET A 1 6.37 24.26 -4.18
CA MET A 1 5.35 24.21 -5.25
C MET A 1 5.71 23.02 -6.12
N THR A 2 5.01 21.89 -5.97
CA THR A 2 5.46 20.61 -6.52
C THR A 2 4.41 20.12 -7.50
N THR A 3 4.68 20.28 -8.79
CA THR A 3 3.77 19.91 -9.88
C THR A 3 3.75 18.38 -10.01
N HIS A 4 2.85 17.72 -9.31
CA HIS A 4 2.59 16.30 -9.53
C HIS A 4 1.98 16.09 -10.92
N ALA A 5 2.81 15.70 -11.88
CA ALA A 5 2.35 15.13 -13.14
C ALA A 5 1.61 13.83 -12.82
N LEU A 6 0.28 13.83 -12.98
CA LEU A 6 -0.55 12.65 -12.76
C LEU A 6 -0.29 11.61 -13.87
N PRO A 7 -0.18 10.31 -13.55
CA PRO A 7 -0.12 9.27 -14.57
C PRO A 7 -1.45 9.22 -15.32
N VAL A 8 -1.35 9.08 -16.65
CA VAL A 8 -2.43 9.29 -17.62
C VAL A 8 -3.67 8.41 -17.32
N PRO A 9 -4.79 8.98 -16.81
CA PRO A 9 -6.00 8.18 -16.49
C PRO A 9 -6.77 7.69 -17.73
N ASP A 10 -6.42 8.23 -18.90
CA ASP A 10 -7.05 7.97 -20.20
C ASP A 10 -6.96 6.51 -20.67
N LEU A 11 -5.92 5.77 -20.27
CA LEU A 11 -5.72 4.38 -20.67
C LEU A 11 -6.69 3.41 -19.97
N MET A 12 -6.93 3.58 -18.67
CA MET A 12 -7.77 2.65 -17.90
C MET A 12 -9.27 2.86 -18.17
N LEU A 13 -9.68 4.11 -18.42
CA LEU A 13 -11.03 4.43 -18.90
C LEU A 13 -11.28 3.90 -20.33
N SER A 14 -10.26 3.85 -21.19
CA SER A 14 -10.33 3.15 -22.48
C SER A 14 -10.62 1.67 -22.26
N GLU A 15 -9.84 0.95 -21.44
CA GLU A 15 -10.03 -0.50 -21.24
C GLU A 15 -11.40 -0.87 -20.67
N MET A 16 -11.93 -0.08 -19.72
CA MET A 16 -13.26 -0.32 -19.14
C MET A 16 -14.43 0.01 -20.09
N THR A 17 -14.24 0.84 -21.12
CA THR A 17 -15.28 1.15 -22.11
C THR A 17 -15.13 0.38 -23.43
N ASP A 18 -13.92 -0.06 -23.76
CA ASP A 18 -13.60 -0.74 -25.02
C ASP A 18 -14.26 -2.13 -25.13
N GLY A 19 -14.47 -2.84 -24.02
CA GLY A 19 -15.10 -4.17 -24.04
C GLY A 19 -16.51 -4.21 -24.64
N TRP A 20 -17.27 -3.11 -24.56
CA TRP A 20 -18.63 -3.00 -25.12
C TRP A 20 -18.65 -2.29 -26.49
N PHE A 21 -17.60 -1.54 -26.85
CA PHE A 21 -17.57 -0.71 -28.06
C PHE A 21 -16.62 -1.19 -29.16
N ARG A 22 -15.82 -2.24 -28.93
CA ARG A 22 -14.94 -2.85 -29.94
C ARG A 22 -15.54 -4.14 -30.51
N SER A 23 -15.25 -4.41 -31.78
CA SER A 23 -15.69 -5.64 -32.45
C SER A 23 -14.89 -6.87 -32.00
N ALA A 24 -15.47 -8.06 -32.12
CA ALA A 24 -14.77 -9.32 -31.86
C ALA A 24 -13.51 -9.44 -32.74
N ALA A 25 -13.61 -9.03 -34.01
CA ALA A 25 -12.47 -8.95 -34.93
C ALA A 25 -11.35 -7.99 -34.44
N PHE A 26 -11.69 -6.84 -33.84
CA PHE A 26 -10.70 -5.92 -33.26
C PHE A 26 -9.98 -6.56 -32.06
N LEU A 27 -10.72 -7.16 -31.14
CA LEU A 27 -10.17 -7.79 -29.94
C LEU A 27 -9.23 -8.95 -30.31
N TRP A 28 -9.65 -9.80 -31.26
CA TRP A 28 -8.83 -10.89 -31.78
C TRP A 28 -7.55 -10.37 -32.46
N MET A 29 -7.65 -9.35 -33.31
CA MET A 29 -6.48 -8.73 -33.95
C MET A 29 -5.53 -8.09 -32.95
N LYS A 30 -6.03 -7.45 -31.88
CA LYS A 30 -5.21 -6.85 -30.82
C LYS A 30 -4.44 -7.93 -30.06
N ALA A 31 -5.13 -8.98 -29.62
CA ALA A 31 -4.52 -10.11 -28.92
C ALA A 31 -3.45 -10.84 -29.75
N ASN A 32 -3.66 -10.94 -31.07
CA ASN A 32 -2.74 -11.61 -32.00
C ASN A 32 -1.82 -10.64 -32.76
N HIS A 33 -1.73 -9.37 -32.34
CA HIS A 33 -1.04 -8.33 -33.11
C HIS A 33 0.41 -8.68 -33.45
N ASP A 34 1.18 -9.15 -32.47
CA ASP A 34 2.61 -9.41 -32.68
C ASP A 34 2.85 -10.65 -33.55
N THR A 35 2.05 -11.71 -33.38
CA THR A 35 2.05 -12.90 -34.25
C THR A 35 1.70 -12.53 -35.70
N LEU A 36 0.67 -11.70 -35.90
CA LEU A 36 0.30 -11.17 -37.21
C LEU A 36 1.42 -10.31 -37.80
N ALA A 37 1.97 -9.36 -37.04
CA ALA A 37 3.04 -8.48 -37.50
C ALA A 37 4.29 -9.27 -37.94
N GLN A 38 4.67 -10.29 -37.19
CA GLN A 38 5.78 -11.20 -37.53
C GLN A 38 5.49 -12.02 -38.79
N ALA A 39 4.32 -12.68 -38.85
CA ALA A 39 3.93 -13.52 -40.00
C ALA A 39 3.81 -12.72 -41.31
N LEU A 40 3.44 -11.44 -41.20
CA LEU A 40 3.28 -10.54 -42.33
C LEU A 40 4.61 -9.96 -42.81
N GLY A 41 5.49 -9.50 -41.91
CA GLY A 41 6.83 -8.99 -42.27
C GLY A 41 6.78 -7.92 -43.37
N LYS A 42 7.30 -8.23 -44.57
CA LYS A 42 7.23 -7.37 -45.77
C LYS A 42 6.12 -7.76 -46.77
N LYS A 43 5.33 -8.81 -46.52
CA LYS A 43 4.29 -9.33 -47.42
C LYS A 43 3.00 -8.51 -47.29
N ARG A 44 2.25 -8.39 -48.40
CA ARG A 44 0.92 -7.76 -48.40
C ARG A 44 -0.13 -8.72 -47.83
N ILE A 45 -1.01 -8.20 -46.98
CA ILE A 45 -2.13 -8.94 -46.40
C ILE A 45 -3.21 -9.15 -47.47
N SER A 46 -3.59 -10.41 -47.71
CA SER A 46 -4.80 -10.74 -48.49
C SER A 46 -6.02 -10.61 -47.58
N TRP A 47 -6.60 -9.42 -47.57
CA TRP A 47 -7.72 -9.06 -46.69
C TRP A 47 -8.99 -9.88 -46.92
N GLU A 48 -9.18 -10.36 -48.15
CA GLU A 48 -10.24 -11.30 -48.54
C GLU A 48 -10.18 -12.57 -47.68
N ARG A 49 -9.05 -13.29 -47.73
CA ARG A 49 -8.85 -14.54 -46.97
C ARG A 49 -8.91 -14.33 -45.45
N VAL A 50 -8.55 -13.13 -44.96
CA VAL A 50 -8.70 -12.74 -43.55
C VAL A 50 -10.19 -12.59 -43.19
N CYS A 51 -10.99 -11.96 -44.04
CA CYS A 51 -12.44 -11.84 -43.85
C CYS A 51 -13.15 -13.19 -43.92
N ASP A 52 -12.78 -14.07 -44.86
CA ASP A 52 -13.32 -15.43 -44.96
C ASP A 52 -13.01 -16.25 -43.70
N TRP A 53 -11.78 -16.14 -43.19
CA TRP A 53 -11.36 -16.81 -41.96
C TRP A 53 -12.07 -16.25 -40.72
N PHE A 54 -12.29 -14.94 -40.64
CA PHE A 54 -13.13 -14.35 -39.60
C PHE A 54 -14.58 -14.84 -39.67
N ALA A 55 -15.15 -15.02 -40.87
CA ALA A 55 -16.48 -15.59 -41.05
C ALA A 55 -16.53 -17.04 -40.49
N GLN A 56 -15.53 -17.86 -40.81
CA GLN A 56 -15.41 -19.25 -40.30
C GLN A 56 -15.30 -19.32 -38.77
N LEU A 57 -14.68 -18.32 -38.14
CA LEU A 57 -14.56 -18.22 -36.68
C LEU A 57 -15.72 -17.48 -35.99
N GLY A 58 -16.72 -17.00 -36.74
CA GLY A 58 -17.80 -16.17 -36.18
C GLY A 58 -17.32 -14.81 -35.62
N LEU A 59 -16.15 -14.32 -36.05
CA LEU A 59 -15.61 -13.04 -35.61
C LEU A 59 -16.30 -11.89 -36.36
N THR A 60 -17.27 -11.27 -35.70
CA THR A 60 -18.10 -10.19 -36.26
C THR A 60 -17.53 -8.79 -36.04
N ASP A 61 -18.07 -7.83 -36.79
CA ASP A 61 -17.95 -6.40 -36.53
C ASP A 61 -18.88 -5.93 -35.38
N ARG A 62 -18.88 -4.62 -35.09
CA ARG A 62 -19.71 -4.03 -34.03
C ARG A 62 -21.23 -4.10 -34.31
N SER A 63 -21.62 -4.35 -35.55
CA SER A 63 -23.02 -4.54 -35.98
C SER A 63 -23.42 -6.01 -36.06
N GLY A 64 -22.57 -6.94 -35.59
CA GLY A 64 -22.82 -8.38 -35.67
C GLY A 64 -22.68 -8.97 -37.07
N LYS A 65 -22.11 -8.24 -38.03
CA LYS A 65 -21.93 -8.68 -39.42
C LYS A 65 -20.52 -9.19 -39.66
N THR A 66 -20.35 -10.02 -40.69
CA THR A 66 -19.02 -10.45 -41.15
C THR A 66 -18.20 -9.22 -41.57
N PRO A 67 -16.94 -9.05 -41.09
CA PRO A 67 -16.13 -7.89 -41.44
C PRO A 67 -15.86 -7.82 -42.95
N THR A 68 -16.13 -6.66 -43.57
CA THR A 68 -15.70 -6.40 -44.95
C THR A 68 -14.19 -6.17 -45.03
N GLN A 69 -13.57 -6.34 -46.21
CA GLN A 69 -12.13 -6.08 -46.39
C GLN A 69 -11.72 -4.66 -45.98
N ARG A 70 -12.61 -3.67 -46.21
CA ARG A 70 -12.39 -2.28 -45.79
C ARG A 70 -12.39 -2.17 -44.26
N ASN A 71 -13.42 -2.72 -43.60
CA ASN A 71 -13.54 -2.70 -42.15
C ASN A 71 -12.36 -3.42 -41.48
N ALA A 72 -11.89 -4.55 -42.04
CA ALA A 72 -10.72 -5.27 -41.54
C ALA A 72 -9.42 -4.44 -41.66
N ARG A 73 -9.21 -3.73 -42.77
CA ARG A 73 -8.06 -2.80 -42.96
C ARG A 73 -8.08 -1.65 -41.94
N GLU A 74 -9.22 -0.98 -41.80
CA GLU A 74 -9.39 0.14 -40.87
C GLU A 74 -9.25 -0.31 -39.40
N THR A 75 -9.78 -1.50 -39.08
CA THR A 75 -9.61 -2.17 -37.79
C THR A 75 -8.15 -2.43 -37.50
N TRP A 76 -7.40 -3.05 -38.43
CA TRP A 76 -5.98 -3.35 -38.26
C TRP A 76 -5.12 -2.09 -38.11
N TYR A 77 -5.40 -1.04 -38.89
CA TYR A 77 -4.73 0.25 -38.73
C TYR A 77 -4.96 0.84 -37.33
N THR A 78 -6.19 0.75 -36.82
CA THR A 78 -6.54 1.17 -35.46
C THR A 78 -5.81 0.34 -34.40
N VAL A 79 -5.81 -0.99 -34.53
CA VAL A 79 -5.09 -1.92 -33.64
C VAL A 79 -3.60 -1.56 -33.57
N ARG A 80 -2.95 -1.33 -34.72
CA ARG A 80 -1.53 -0.92 -34.75
C ARG A 80 -1.27 0.39 -33.99
N LYS A 81 -2.16 1.38 -34.09
CA LYS A 81 -2.03 2.64 -33.33
C LYS A 81 -2.24 2.44 -31.82
N VAL A 82 -3.21 1.62 -31.43
CA VAL A 82 -3.49 1.30 -30.02
C VAL A 82 -2.30 0.55 -29.40
N VAL A 83 -1.84 -0.53 -30.03
CA VAL A 83 -0.69 -1.32 -29.53
C VAL A 83 0.59 -0.48 -29.50
N ALA A 84 0.82 0.41 -30.46
CA ALA A 84 1.95 1.35 -30.42
C ALA A 84 1.85 2.34 -29.24
N ARG A 85 0.66 2.89 -28.96
CA ARG A 85 0.41 3.77 -27.80
C ARG A 85 0.64 3.02 -26.47
N GLU A 86 0.15 1.79 -26.38
CA GLU A 86 0.30 0.93 -25.19
C GLU A 86 1.77 0.57 -24.94
N LYS A 87 2.50 0.12 -25.96
CA LYS A 87 3.94 -0.18 -25.83
C LYS A 87 4.77 1.04 -25.46
N ALA A 88 4.47 2.22 -26.02
CA ALA A 88 5.13 3.47 -25.63
C ALA A 88 4.84 3.87 -24.18
N ALA A 89 3.60 3.70 -23.71
CA ALA A 89 3.23 4.00 -22.32
C ALA A 89 3.88 3.02 -21.32
N GLN A 90 3.95 1.72 -21.67
CA GLN A 90 4.64 0.71 -20.87
C GLN A 90 6.14 1.01 -20.74
N GLU A 91 6.81 1.36 -21.84
CA GLU A 91 8.24 1.69 -21.80
C GLU A 91 8.51 2.98 -21.02
N ALA A 92 7.68 4.02 -21.18
CA ALA A 92 7.79 5.24 -20.38
C ALA A 92 7.64 4.96 -18.87
N THR A 93 6.70 4.08 -18.49
CA THR A 93 6.50 3.66 -17.10
C THR A 93 7.71 2.89 -16.58
N ARG A 94 8.26 1.97 -17.38
CA ARG A 94 9.44 1.18 -17.05
C ARG A 94 10.68 2.05 -16.82
N LEU A 95 10.91 3.03 -17.70
CA LEU A 95 12.04 3.97 -17.58
C LEU A 95 11.92 4.81 -16.30
N GLU A 96 10.73 5.29 -15.95
CA GLU A 96 10.53 6.04 -14.71
C GLU A 96 10.71 5.17 -13.46
N THR A 97 10.27 3.89 -13.48
CA THR A 97 10.55 2.97 -12.36
C THR A 97 12.05 2.73 -12.16
N LEU A 98 12.80 2.52 -13.23
CA LEU A 98 14.25 2.35 -13.18
C LEU A 98 14.95 3.63 -12.68
N ARG A 99 14.46 4.81 -13.06
CA ARG A 99 14.98 6.10 -12.58
C ARG A 99 14.80 6.27 -11.08
N LEU A 100 13.61 5.96 -10.57
CA LEU A 100 13.28 6.05 -9.14
C LEU A 100 14.03 5.00 -8.30
N GLU A 101 14.29 3.83 -8.86
CA GLU A 101 15.13 2.80 -8.23
C GLU A 101 16.59 3.25 -8.12
N ALA A 102 17.18 3.78 -9.20
CA ALA A 102 18.53 4.33 -9.19
C ALA A 102 18.67 5.52 -8.20
N GLU A 103 17.67 6.40 -8.14
CA GLU A 103 17.61 7.50 -7.16
C GLU A 103 17.66 6.96 -5.72
N ARG A 104 16.78 6.01 -5.37
CA ARG A 104 16.76 5.36 -4.05
C ARG A 104 18.04 4.60 -3.71
N GLU A 105 18.71 4.02 -4.70
CA GLU A 105 20.01 3.37 -4.48
C GLU A 105 21.11 4.39 -4.19
N SER A 106 21.11 5.52 -4.89
CA SER A 106 22.04 6.63 -4.62
C SER A 106 21.83 7.25 -3.23
N GLU A 107 20.58 7.43 -2.80
CA GLU A 107 20.24 7.90 -1.44
C GLU A 107 20.74 6.93 -0.37
N LYS A 108 20.49 5.62 -0.55
CA LYS A 108 20.99 4.58 0.36
C LYS A 108 22.51 4.56 0.43
N ALA A 109 23.20 4.71 -0.71
CA ALA A 109 24.65 4.77 -0.77
C ALA A 109 25.19 6.00 -0.03
N ALA A 110 24.56 7.17 -0.19
CA ALA A 110 24.91 8.39 0.54
C ALA A 110 24.74 8.24 2.06
N ILE A 111 23.59 7.71 2.51
CA ILE A 111 23.33 7.45 3.93
C ILE A 111 24.33 6.45 4.51
N GLN A 112 24.69 5.39 3.77
CA GLN A 112 25.69 4.43 4.21
C GLN A 112 27.10 5.05 4.30
N ALA A 113 27.47 5.93 3.37
CA ALA A 113 28.72 6.67 3.42
C ALA A 113 28.78 7.61 4.64
N GLU A 114 27.70 8.32 4.95
CA GLU A 114 27.61 9.18 6.15
C GLU A 114 27.72 8.37 7.44
N ILE A 115 27.00 7.25 7.56
CA ILE A 115 27.08 6.34 8.71
C ILE A 115 28.51 5.83 8.89
N ARG A 116 29.20 5.49 7.80
CA ARG A 116 30.61 5.06 7.81
C ARG A 116 31.53 6.18 8.31
N GLN A 117 31.43 7.38 7.74
CA GLN A 117 32.22 8.55 8.18
C GLN A 117 32.00 8.85 9.67
N ARG A 118 30.75 8.80 10.14
CA ARG A 118 30.41 9.03 11.55
C ARG A 118 30.96 7.94 12.49
N ARG A 119 31.09 6.70 12.01
CA ARG A 119 31.76 5.61 12.76
C ARG A 119 33.27 5.80 12.79
N GLU A 120 33.88 6.16 11.66
CA GLU A 120 35.32 6.45 11.56
C GLU A 120 35.71 7.64 12.48
N ALA A 121 34.96 8.74 12.45
CA ALA A 121 35.17 9.89 13.32
C ALA A 121 35.06 9.53 14.82
N LYS A 122 34.03 8.78 15.22
CA LYS A 122 33.87 8.28 16.60
C LYS A 122 34.99 7.33 17.02
N ALA A 123 35.54 6.53 16.10
CA ALA A 123 36.66 5.65 16.39
C ALA A 123 37.94 6.46 16.64
N LEU A 124 38.20 7.51 15.85
CA LEU A 124 39.31 8.44 16.05
C LEU A 124 39.20 9.20 17.38
N GLU A 125 38.02 9.71 17.72
CA GLU A 125 37.75 10.37 19.01
C GLU A 125 38.01 9.42 20.20
N LYS A 126 37.53 8.18 20.10
CA LYS A 126 37.75 7.15 21.12
C LYS A 126 39.22 6.73 21.25
N ALA A 127 39.97 6.73 20.15
CA ALA A 127 41.42 6.49 20.16
C ALA A 127 42.16 7.65 20.86
N ALA A 128 41.89 8.90 20.48
CA ALA A 128 42.47 10.08 21.12
C ALA A 128 42.15 10.16 22.62
N LEU A 129 40.93 9.78 23.03
CA LEU A 129 40.55 9.69 24.44
C LEU A 129 41.35 8.61 25.19
N ARG A 130 41.57 7.44 24.57
CA ARG A 130 42.40 6.36 25.14
C ARG A 130 43.84 6.82 25.32
N ASP A 131 44.44 7.44 24.31
CA ASP A 131 45.82 7.93 24.36
C ASP A 131 45.98 8.98 25.47
N LYS A 132 44.99 9.86 25.63
CA LYS A 132 44.95 10.85 26.73
C LYS A 132 44.83 10.18 28.10
N MET A 133 44.01 9.14 28.25
CA MET A 133 43.93 8.37 29.50
C MET A 133 45.25 7.64 29.80
N GLU A 134 45.95 7.13 28.78
CA GLU A 134 47.25 6.47 28.96
C GLU A 134 48.36 7.47 29.35
N GLN A 135 48.34 8.69 28.80
CA GLN A 135 49.22 9.78 29.23
C GLN A 135 48.96 10.16 30.70
N VAL A 136 47.69 10.38 31.08
CA VAL A 136 47.31 10.66 32.48
C VAL A 136 47.70 9.51 33.40
N GLY A 137 47.50 8.25 32.98
CA GLY A 137 47.94 7.07 33.73
C GLY A 137 49.45 7.03 33.94
N ARG A 138 50.25 7.35 32.92
CA ARG A 138 51.72 7.48 33.01
C ARG A 138 52.14 8.63 33.93
N ASP A 139 51.42 9.75 33.94
CA ASP A 139 51.70 10.89 34.81
C ASP A 139 51.33 10.61 36.27
N VAL A 140 50.20 9.92 36.52
CA VAL A 140 49.81 9.44 37.84
C VAL A 140 50.80 8.39 38.33
N ALA A 141 51.23 7.43 37.51
CA ALA A 141 52.25 6.45 37.90
C ALA A 141 53.58 7.12 38.31
N ARG A 142 54.03 8.15 37.58
CA ARG A 142 55.20 8.97 37.97
C ARG A 142 54.99 9.70 39.30
N ARG A 143 53.80 10.25 39.56
CA ARG A 143 53.47 10.89 40.85
C ARG A 143 53.39 9.89 42.00
N VAL A 144 52.80 8.72 41.78
CA VAL A 144 52.72 7.65 42.79
C VAL A 144 54.11 7.14 43.13
N GLN A 145 55.00 6.94 42.16
CA GLN A 145 56.41 6.58 42.42
C GLN A 145 57.11 7.63 43.31
N ALA A 146 56.93 8.92 43.03
CA ALA A 146 57.46 10.00 43.86
C ALA A 146 56.79 10.10 45.26
N GLN A 147 55.55 9.65 45.42
CA GLN A 147 54.84 9.62 46.71
C GLN A 147 55.13 8.35 47.53
N THR A 148 55.45 7.21 46.88
CA THR A 148 55.88 6.00 47.58
C THR A 148 57.24 6.13 48.26
N GLU A 149 58.05 7.13 47.88
CA GLU A 149 59.26 7.51 48.63
C GLU A 149 58.97 8.30 49.91
N THR A 150 57.73 8.78 50.14
CA THR A 150 57.39 9.68 51.25
C THR A 150 56.28 9.23 52.19
N GLN A 151 55.45 8.22 51.86
CA GLN A 151 54.33 7.82 52.73
C GLN A 151 54.13 6.29 52.85
N THR A 152 54.81 5.70 53.83
CA THR A 152 54.30 4.55 54.59
C THR A 152 53.48 5.05 55.79
N ILE A 153 52.37 4.36 56.12
CA ILE A 153 51.57 4.32 57.39
C ILE A 153 50.06 4.69 57.22
N ALA A 154 49.19 3.71 57.60
CA ALA A 154 47.71 3.76 57.83
C ALA A 154 46.77 4.17 56.66
N GLY A 155 45.50 3.76 56.52
CA GLY A 155 44.63 2.82 57.28
C GLY A 155 43.42 3.50 57.98
N VAL A 156 42.19 2.94 58.12
CA VAL A 156 41.48 1.70 57.67
C VAL A 156 39.93 1.93 57.82
N THR A 157 39.03 1.16 57.14
CA THR A 157 37.56 0.97 57.43
C THR A 157 36.58 2.18 57.33
N ASP A 158 35.24 2.09 57.15
CA ASP A 158 34.28 1.15 56.49
C ASP A 158 32.83 1.74 56.51
N HIS A 159 31.82 1.07 55.88
CA HIS A 159 30.33 1.23 56.06
C HIS A 159 29.64 2.53 55.52
N GLU A 160 28.32 2.63 55.19
CA GLU A 160 27.16 1.69 55.13
C GLU A 160 26.03 2.19 54.15
N GLN A 161 24.93 1.42 54.00
CA GLN A 161 23.74 1.64 53.11
C GLN A 161 22.51 2.16 53.90
N PRO A 162 21.49 2.86 53.29
CA PRO A 162 20.21 2.25 52.80
C PRO A 162 19.64 2.94 51.52
N ALA A 163 18.78 2.41 50.63
CA ALA A 163 17.53 1.61 50.64
C ALA A 163 16.19 2.42 50.73
N SER A 164 15.30 2.29 49.71
CA SER A 164 13.80 2.53 49.68
C SER A 164 13.27 2.44 48.22
N SER A 165 12.55 1.38 47.80
CA SER A 165 11.07 1.26 47.67
C SER A 165 10.39 2.26 46.70
N ASP A 166 9.96 1.86 45.49
CA ASP A 166 8.71 1.16 45.12
C ASP A 166 7.44 2.04 45.07
N VAL A 167 6.71 1.96 43.94
CA VAL A 167 5.25 1.73 43.80
C VAL A 167 4.86 1.82 42.32
N ALA A 168 4.15 0.79 41.83
CA ALA A 168 3.44 0.79 40.55
C ALA A 168 1.97 0.45 40.77
N SER A 169 1.06 1.10 40.05
CA SER A 169 -0.28 0.64 39.61
C SER A 169 -0.95 1.80 38.85
N GLN A 170 -1.31 1.74 37.57
CA GLN A 170 -2.09 0.76 36.78
C GLN A 170 -3.58 1.13 36.70
N GLU A 171 -4.04 1.35 35.47
CA GLU A 171 -5.42 1.67 35.10
C GLU A 171 -6.37 0.50 35.37
N ASN A 172 -7.65 0.79 35.60
CA ASN A 172 -8.70 -0.21 35.41
C ASN A 172 -10.04 0.42 35.02
N VAL A 173 -10.63 -0.06 33.92
CA VAL A 173 -11.99 0.23 33.47
C VAL A 173 -12.65 -1.13 33.18
N PRO A 174 -13.83 -1.44 33.75
CA PRO A 174 -14.37 -2.79 33.72
C PRO A 174 -14.94 -3.16 32.35
N GLN A 175 -14.70 -4.41 31.92
CA GLN A 175 -15.41 -5.02 30.79
C GLN A 175 -16.32 -6.18 31.24
N GLU A 176 -17.36 -6.37 30.45
CA GLU A 176 -18.56 -7.15 30.74
C GLU A 176 -18.35 -8.68 30.58
N GLN A 177 -19.10 -9.47 31.34
CA GLN A 177 -18.80 -10.90 31.55
C GLN A 177 -19.25 -11.79 30.39
N VAL A 178 -18.29 -12.38 29.66
CA VAL A 178 -18.55 -13.49 28.73
C VAL A 178 -18.68 -14.81 29.52
N ARG A 179 -19.81 -15.51 29.39
CA ARG A 179 -20.00 -16.85 29.98
C ARG A 179 -19.22 -17.91 29.19
N VAL A 180 -18.07 -18.32 29.72
CA VAL A 180 -17.22 -19.38 29.14
C VAL A 180 -17.72 -20.77 29.57
N ARG A 181 -17.70 -21.74 28.65
CA ARG A 181 -17.95 -23.16 28.95
C ARG A 181 -16.65 -23.85 29.36
N ILE A 182 -16.72 -24.78 30.31
CA ILE A 182 -15.55 -25.48 30.85
C ILE A 182 -14.81 -26.20 29.70
N GLY A 183 -13.55 -25.82 29.46
CA GLY A 183 -12.66 -26.42 28.46
C GLY A 183 -12.28 -25.50 27.29
N GLU A 184 -12.99 -24.40 27.04
CA GLU A 184 -12.64 -23.45 25.97
C GLU A 184 -11.76 -22.30 26.48
N VAL A 185 -10.59 -22.11 25.88
CA VAL A 185 -9.78 -20.90 26.09
C VAL A 185 -10.46 -19.74 25.35
N ALA A 186 -11.07 -18.83 26.10
CA ALA A 186 -11.74 -17.67 25.53
C ALA A 186 -10.77 -16.82 24.69
N ARG A 187 -11.12 -16.59 23.42
CA ARG A 187 -10.39 -15.66 22.55
C ARG A 187 -10.65 -14.23 23.03
N VAL A 188 -9.67 -13.63 23.69
CA VAL A 188 -9.73 -12.22 24.09
C VAL A 188 -9.57 -11.35 22.84
N VAL A 189 -10.68 -10.93 22.24
CA VAL A 189 -10.71 -9.99 21.12
C VAL A 189 -10.55 -8.57 21.67
N ARG A 190 -9.37 -7.97 21.48
CA ARG A 190 -9.14 -6.55 21.80
C ARG A 190 -9.74 -5.68 20.71
N MET A 191 -10.78 -4.92 21.06
CA MET A 191 -11.43 -3.99 20.12
C MET A 191 -10.49 -2.89 19.65
N ARG A 192 -10.57 -2.53 18.37
CA ARG A 192 -9.85 -1.40 17.79
C ARG A 192 -10.42 -0.09 18.29
N THR A 193 -9.57 0.74 18.90
CA THR A 193 -9.87 2.13 19.21
C THR A 193 -9.65 3.01 17.98
N GLN A 194 -10.34 4.15 17.91
CA GLN A 194 -10.06 5.15 16.88
C GLN A 194 -8.59 5.62 16.95
N ALA A 195 -7.93 5.74 15.79
CA ALA A 195 -6.56 6.25 15.76
C ALA A 195 -6.52 7.74 16.16
N PRO A 196 -5.50 8.21 16.90
CA PRO A 196 -5.38 9.62 17.27
C PRO A 196 -5.41 10.54 16.04
N ARG A 197 -6.30 11.53 16.04
CA ARG A 197 -6.50 12.46 14.90
C ARG A 197 -5.59 13.67 15.06
N TYR A 198 -4.75 13.93 14.07
CA TYR A 198 -3.76 15.03 14.07
C TYR A 198 -4.02 16.04 12.95
N GLY A 199 -3.57 17.28 13.13
CA GLY A 199 -3.67 18.33 12.13
C GLY A 199 -5.12 18.63 11.72
N ARG A 200 -5.37 18.83 10.42
CA ARG A 200 -6.69 19.17 9.87
C ARG A 200 -7.78 18.15 10.18
N ASP A 201 -7.42 16.88 10.38
CA ASP A 201 -8.38 15.84 10.70
C ASP A 201 -8.98 16.01 12.09
N ARG A 202 -8.34 16.74 13.01
CA ARG A 202 -8.89 16.97 14.35
C ARG A 202 -10.19 17.79 14.31
N ASP A 203 -10.26 18.75 13.39
CA ASP A 203 -11.32 19.76 13.36
C ASP A 203 -12.52 19.32 12.47
N ILE A 204 -12.40 18.21 11.73
CA ILE A 204 -13.51 17.58 11.00
C ILE A 204 -14.41 16.84 12.01
N PRO A 205 -15.70 17.20 12.16
CA PRO A 205 -16.59 16.51 13.10
C PRO A 205 -16.71 15.02 12.75
N LEU A 206 -16.78 14.17 13.77
CA LEU A 206 -17.02 12.75 13.54
C LEU A 206 -18.47 12.55 13.05
N PRO A 207 -18.71 11.79 11.97
CA PRO A 207 -20.08 11.43 11.60
C PRO A 207 -20.73 10.63 12.74
N PRO A 208 -22.07 10.71 12.91
CA PRO A 208 -22.78 10.02 13.99
C PRO A 208 -22.46 8.52 13.99
N PRO A 209 -22.50 7.83 15.15
CA PRO A 209 -22.20 6.40 15.21
C PRO A 209 -23.20 5.61 14.36
N TYR A 210 -22.74 4.51 13.77
CA TYR A 210 -23.62 3.60 13.05
C TYR A 210 -24.64 2.95 14.00
N VAL A 211 -25.92 3.07 13.67
CA VAL A 211 -27.02 2.42 14.39
C VAL A 211 -27.64 1.38 13.48
N GLY A 212 -27.45 0.10 13.80
CA GLY A 212 -27.94 -1.02 12.99
C GLY A 212 -27.34 -2.37 13.44
N PRO A 213 -27.77 -3.48 12.82
CA PRO A 213 -27.18 -4.80 13.07
C PRO A 213 -25.74 -4.86 12.55
N ARG A 214 -24.90 -5.73 13.14
CA ARG A 214 -23.52 -5.93 12.67
C ARG A 214 -23.53 -6.44 11.21
N PRO A 215 -22.89 -5.74 10.24
CA PRO A 215 -22.88 -6.20 8.86
C PRO A 215 -22.12 -7.52 8.68
N ALA A 216 -22.54 -8.30 7.68
CA ALA A 216 -21.85 -9.54 7.31
C ALA A 216 -20.40 -9.29 6.87
N GLY A 217 -19.48 -10.16 7.27
CA GLY A 217 -18.05 -10.04 6.94
C GLY A 217 -17.29 -8.93 7.69
N MET A 218 -17.93 -8.24 8.63
CA MET A 218 -17.26 -7.25 9.48
C MET A 218 -16.25 -7.95 10.43
N PRO A 219 -15.00 -7.46 10.56
CA PRO A 219 -14.02 -8.03 11.49
C PRO A 219 -14.49 -8.04 12.94
N GLU A 220 -14.18 -9.11 13.68
CA GLU A 220 -14.60 -9.29 15.08
C GLU A 220 -14.08 -8.20 16.02
N ASP A 221 -12.89 -7.69 15.74
CA ASP A 221 -12.17 -6.64 16.50
C ASP A 221 -12.59 -5.21 16.14
N LEU A 222 -13.43 -5.02 15.13
CA LEU A 222 -13.92 -3.72 14.72
C LEU A 222 -15.25 -3.38 15.44
N PRO A 223 -15.35 -2.26 16.20
CA PRO A 223 -16.59 -1.86 16.86
C PRO A 223 -17.58 -1.23 15.86
N LEU A 224 -18.89 -1.24 16.18
CA LEU A 224 -19.93 -0.66 15.30
C LEU A 224 -19.73 0.84 15.04
N GLU A 225 -19.23 1.58 16.03
CA GLU A 225 -18.88 3.01 15.90
C GLU A 225 -17.83 3.29 14.81
N ALA A 226 -17.03 2.29 14.45
CA ALA A 226 -16.07 2.37 13.37
C ALA A 226 -16.70 2.28 11.97
N LEU A 227 -18.02 2.09 11.85
CA LEU A 227 -18.73 2.11 10.56
C LEU A 227 -19.23 3.52 10.22
N MET A 228 -19.23 3.87 8.94
CA MET A 228 -19.95 5.04 8.43
C MET A 228 -21.46 4.85 8.68
N PRO A 229 -22.18 5.88 9.14
CA PRO A 229 -23.61 5.75 9.41
C PRO A 229 -24.40 5.58 8.10
N LEU A 230 -25.63 5.07 8.22
CA LEU A 230 -26.47 4.71 7.06
C LEU A 230 -27.04 5.91 6.29
N ASP A 231 -27.04 7.08 6.91
CA ASP A 231 -27.46 8.37 6.35
C ASP A 231 -26.32 9.15 5.68
N ALA A 232 -25.08 8.64 5.70
CA ALA A 232 -23.95 9.28 5.04
C ALA A 232 -24.22 9.42 3.52
N PRO A 233 -23.83 10.54 2.88
CA PRO A 233 -24.14 10.76 1.46
C PRO A 233 -23.46 9.76 0.53
N GLY A 234 -22.30 9.22 0.92
CA GLY A 234 -21.52 8.27 0.10
C GLY A 234 -21.00 8.84 -1.23
N LEU A 235 -21.15 10.14 -1.44
CA LEU A 235 -20.79 10.89 -2.65
C LEU A 235 -19.87 12.06 -2.29
N ASP A 236 -18.95 12.39 -3.19
CA ASP A 236 -18.11 13.58 -3.11
C ASP A 236 -18.80 14.83 -3.69
N ASP A 237 -18.14 15.99 -3.60
CA ASP A 237 -18.62 17.29 -4.13
C ASP A 237 -18.89 17.27 -5.66
N LYS A 238 -18.50 16.21 -6.37
CA LYS A 238 -18.67 16.02 -7.81
C LYS A 238 -19.76 15.00 -8.15
N GLY A 239 -20.44 14.45 -7.13
CA GLY A 239 -21.46 13.42 -7.29
C GLY A 239 -20.89 12.03 -7.61
N MET A 240 -19.59 11.80 -7.39
CA MET A 240 -18.94 10.50 -7.56
C MET A 240 -18.88 9.75 -6.22
N TYR A 241 -18.82 8.42 -6.23
CA TYR A 241 -18.76 7.64 -4.98
C TYR A 241 -17.49 7.92 -4.17
N ASP A 242 -17.64 8.45 -2.95
CA ASP A 242 -16.56 8.45 -1.97
C ASP A 242 -16.54 7.12 -1.20
N PHE A 243 -15.72 6.19 -1.68
CA PHE A 243 -15.53 4.87 -1.06
C PHE A 243 -14.98 4.94 0.38
N LYS A 244 -14.45 6.07 0.85
CA LYS A 244 -14.02 6.26 2.25
C LYS A 244 -15.16 6.69 3.17
N GLN A 245 -16.23 7.23 2.61
CA GLN A 245 -17.44 7.70 3.31
C GLN A 245 -18.69 6.91 2.93
N LEU A 246 -18.53 5.70 2.37
CA LEU A 246 -19.65 4.89 1.93
C LEU A 246 -20.47 4.35 3.12
N PRO A 247 -21.80 4.49 3.14
CA PRO A 247 -22.67 4.01 4.22
C PRO A 247 -22.40 2.55 4.61
N GLY A 248 -22.30 2.29 5.91
CA GLY A 248 -22.08 0.95 6.48
C GLY A 248 -20.69 0.34 6.23
N MET A 249 -19.77 1.04 5.55
CA MET A 249 -18.37 0.60 5.43
C MET A 249 -17.51 1.09 6.60
N PRO A 250 -16.38 0.42 6.91
CA PRO A 250 -15.42 0.88 7.91
C PRO A 250 -14.89 2.30 7.61
N ARG A 251 -14.83 3.15 8.63
CA ARG A 251 -14.21 4.47 8.61
C ARG A 251 -12.69 4.31 8.47
N ARG A 252 -12.08 5.03 7.52
CA ARG A 252 -10.62 5.03 7.34
C ARG A 252 -9.86 5.47 8.61
N SER A 253 -10.46 6.24 9.52
CA SER A 253 -9.83 6.74 10.76
C SER A 253 -9.66 5.71 11.89
N PHE A 254 -10.20 4.49 11.76
CA PHE A 254 -10.00 3.39 12.72
C PHE A 254 -8.83 2.46 12.35
N TYR A 255 -7.95 2.92 11.46
CA TYR A 255 -6.91 2.11 10.84
C TYR A 255 -5.61 2.92 10.74
N ASP A 256 -4.50 2.35 11.20
CA ASP A 256 -3.18 2.96 10.97
C ASP A 256 -2.80 2.85 9.48
N ASN A 257 -3.00 1.66 8.91
CA ASN A 257 -2.59 1.32 7.54
C ASN A 257 -3.79 1.28 6.58
N GLU A 258 -3.68 1.97 5.43
CA GLU A 258 -4.68 1.92 4.36
C GLU A 258 -4.86 0.49 3.82
N ARG A 259 -3.79 -0.32 3.78
CA ARG A 259 -3.87 -1.72 3.33
C ARG A 259 -4.80 -2.55 4.23
N GLN A 260 -4.76 -2.37 5.55
CA GLN A 260 -5.65 -3.11 6.46
C GLN A 260 -7.11 -2.68 6.26
N TRP A 261 -7.34 -1.39 6.08
CA TRP A 261 -8.67 -0.86 5.77
C TRP A 261 -9.24 -1.45 4.48
N LEU A 262 -8.43 -1.51 3.41
CA LEU A 262 -8.82 -2.13 2.14
C LEU A 262 -9.15 -3.63 2.27
N VAL A 263 -8.39 -4.38 3.09
CA VAL A 263 -8.62 -5.82 3.35
C VAL A 263 -9.95 -6.04 4.07
N ASP A 264 -10.22 -5.28 5.13
CA ASP A 264 -11.43 -5.42 5.94
C ASP A 264 -12.69 -5.01 5.14
N CYS A 265 -12.61 -3.92 4.37
CA CYS A 265 -13.65 -3.55 3.40
C CYS A 265 -13.92 -4.66 2.37
N MET A 266 -12.87 -5.32 1.86
CA MET A 266 -13.01 -6.41 0.90
C MET A 266 -13.69 -7.65 1.52
N ALA A 267 -13.41 -7.96 2.79
CA ALA A 267 -14.09 -9.05 3.51
C ALA A 267 -15.60 -8.82 3.61
N MET A 268 -16.01 -7.59 3.96
CA MET A 268 -17.43 -7.18 4.02
C MET A 268 -18.11 -7.26 2.65
N ILE A 269 -17.47 -6.80 1.58
CA ILE A 269 -18.04 -6.89 0.22
C ILE A 269 -18.15 -8.34 -0.25
N LYS A 270 -17.19 -9.21 0.09
CA LYS A 270 -17.21 -10.63 -0.27
C LYS A 270 -18.32 -11.41 0.43
N ALA A 271 -18.67 -11.04 1.67
CA ALA A 271 -19.76 -11.65 2.41
C ALA A 271 -21.15 -11.41 1.76
N ILE A 272 -21.29 -10.37 0.93
CA ILE A 272 -22.52 -10.08 0.18
C ILE A 272 -22.44 -10.76 -1.20
N PRO A 273 -23.43 -11.59 -1.61
CA PRO A 273 -23.47 -12.21 -2.93
C PRO A 273 -23.40 -11.17 -4.08
N PRO A 274 -22.65 -11.42 -5.18
CA PRO A 274 -22.48 -10.43 -6.26
C PRO A 274 -23.77 -9.90 -6.88
N ALA A 275 -24.83 -10.72 -6.91
CA ALA A 275 -26.15 -10.32 -7.40
C ALA A 275 -26.77 -9.19 -6.55
N GLU A 276 -26.71 -9.34 -5.22
CA GLU A 276 -27.33 -8.48 -4.20
C GLU A 276 -26.56 -7.17 -3.96
N ARG A 277 -25.31 -7.06 -4.43
CA ARG A 277 -24.49 -5.85 -4.23
C ARG A 277 -25.13 -4.61 -4.90
N PRO A 278 -25.33 -3.49 -4.18
CA PRO A 278 -25.74 -2.23 -4.79
C PRO A 278 -24.64 -1.67 -5.73
N PRO A 279 -24.97 -0.72 -6.62
CA PRO A 279 -24.03 -0.18 -7.60
C PRO A 279 -22.71 0.34 -7.00
N ALA A 280 -22.77 0.98 -5.83
CA ALA A 280 -21.59 1.45 -5.13
C ALA A 280 -20.63 0.32 -4.73
N LEU A 281 -21.12 -0.81 -4.19
CA LEU A 281 -20.26 -1.96 -3.86
C LEU A 281 -19.77 -2.72 -5.10
N LYS A 282 -20.55 -2.72 -6.19
CA LYS A 282 -20.12 -3.23 -7.50
C LYS A 282 -18.96 -2.40 -8.08
N ALA A 283 -18.94 -1.09 -7.87
CA ALA A 283 -17.82 -0.22 -8.23
C ALA A 283 -16.63 -0.30 -7.24
N MET A 284 -16.90 -0.42 -5.94
CA MET A 284 -15.89 -0.47 -4.89
C MET A 284 -15.04 -1.74 -4.94
N GLY A 285 -15.63 -2.91 -5.26
CA GLY A 285 -14.89 -4.18 -5.34
C GLY A 285 -13.66 -4.14 -6.27
N PRO A 286 -13.81 -3.77 -7.56
CA PRO A 286 -12.69 -3.57 -8.49
C PRO A 286 -11.70 -2.47 -8.06
N TRP A 287 -12.20 -1.40 -7.43
CA TRP A 287 -11.35 -0.32 -6.89
C TRP A 287 -10.45 -0.82 -5.74
N LEU A 288 -11.00 -1.58 -4.79
CA LEU A 288 -10.24 -2.22 -3.71
C LEU A 288 -9.21 -3.21 -4.27
N ALA A 289 -9.59 -4.04 -5.25
CA ALA A 289 -8.67 -5.01 -5.86
C ALA A 289 -7.47 -4.32 -6.53
N THR A 290 -7.72 -3.23 -7.26
CA THR A 290 -6.66 -2.39 -7.86
C THR A 290 -5.73 -1.79 -6.79
N ARG A 291 -6.28 -1.34 -5.66
CA ARG A 291 -5.53 -0.72 -4.54
C ARG A 291 -4.72 -1.74 -3.71
N LEU A 292 -5.24 -2.95 -3.53
CA LEU A 292 -4.57 -4.05 -2.84
C LEU A 292 -3.46 -4.70 -3.69
N GLY A 293 -3.59 -4.60 -5.02
CA GLY A 293 -2.63 -5.09 -6.00
C GLY A 293 -2.61 -6.62 -6.13
N PRO A 294 -1.85 -7.16 -7.10
CA PRO A 294 -1.84 -8.60 -7.43
C PRO A 294 -1.31 -9.51 -6.29
N SER A 295 -0.75 -8.92 -5.23
CA SER A 295 -0.32 -9.63 -4.02
C SER A 295 -1.48 -10.12 -3.14
N TYR A 296 -2.69 -9.55 -3.30
CA TYR A 296 -3.86 -9.94 -2.50
C TYR A 296 -4.54 -11.17 -3.10
N ARG A 297 -4.04 -12.35 -2.72
CA ARG A 297 -4.79 -13.61 -2.83
C ARG A 297 -5.59 -13.82 -1.55
N GLY A 298 -6.89 -13.54 -1.63
CA GLY A 298 -7.90 -13.92 -0.63
C GLY A 298 -9.25 -14.03 -1.29
#